data_AF-X7ZWM9-F1
#
_entry.id   AF-X7ZWM9-F1
#
_cell.length_a   1.000
_cell.length_b   1.000
_cell.length_c   1.000
_cell.angle_alpha   90.00
_cell.angle_beta   90.00
_cell.angle_gamma   90.00
#
_symmetry.space_group_name_H-M   'P 1'
#
loop_
_entity.id
_entity.type
_entity.pdbx_description
1 polymer ?
#
loop_
_entity_poly.entity_id
_entity_poly.type
_entity_poly.pdbx_seq_one_letter_code
_entity_poly.pdbx_strand_id
1 'polypeptide(L)' 'MRCVIYAAGVTNVESLRVEGRDPAQTLSAAELDNQVILALTKRNTVKLAGAQLDIERWVRDVTALVVNP' A
#
# COMPACT_ATOMS: atom_id res chain seq x y z
N MET A 1 -3.46 6.55 0.62
CA MET A 1 -3.32 5.51 -0.43
C MET A 1 -4.23 5.76 -1.65
N ARG A 2 -5.55 5.93 -1.47
CA ARG A 2 -6.52 6.11 -2.58
C ARG A 2 -6.15 7.18 -3.61
N CYS A 3 -5.59 8.32 -3.19
CA CYS A 3 -5.18 9.38 -4.13
C CYS A 3 -4.13 8.90 -5.15
N VAL A 4 -3.17 8.06 -4.73
CA VAL A 4 -2.14 7.51 -5.62
C VAL A 4 -2.75 6.54 -6.62
N ILE A 5 -3.66 5.69 -6.15
CA ILE A 5 -4.36 4.72 -7.00
C ILE A 5 -5.21 5.44 -8.07
N TYR A 6 -6.00 6.43 -7.66
CA TYR A 6 -6.82 7.21 -8.60
C TYR A 6 -5.96 8.04 -9.56
N ALA A 7 -4.82 8.59 -9.10
CA ALA A 7 -3.87 9.27 -9.97
C ALA A 7 -3.24 8.34 -11.02
N ALA A 8 -3.16 7.03 -10.74
CA ALA A 8 -2.73 6.02 -11.70
C ALA A 8 -3.83 5.61 -12.71
N GLY A 9 -5.01 6.26 -12.68
CA GLY A 9 -6.11 6.01 -13.61
C GLY A 9 -6.98 4.81 -13.28
N VAL A 10 -6.80 4.22 -12.09
CA VAL A 10 -7.56 3.06 -11.63
C VAL A 10 -8.93 3.50 -11.14
N THR A 11 -9.99 2.88 -11.66
CA THR A 11 -11.39 3.25 -11.34
C THR A 11 -12.08 2.27 -10.39
N ASN A 12 -11.65 1.00 -10.34
CA ASN A 12 -12.12 -0.01 -9.40
C ASN A 12 -10.94 -0.70 -8.72
N VAL A 13 -11.12 -1.08 -7.45
CA VAL A 13 -10.14 -1.84 -6.68
C VAL A 13 -10.88 -2.85 -5.82
N GLU A 14 -10.74 -4.14 -6.11
CA GLU A 14 -11.18 -5.21 -5.21
C GLU A 14 -10.12 -5.50 -4.16
N SER A 15 -8.86 -5.58 -4.60
CA SER A 15 -7.71 -5.69 -3.71
C SER A 15 -6.46 -5.03 -4.28
N LEU A 16 -5.55 -4.67 -3.38
CA LEU A 16 -4.26 -4.09 -3.71
C LEU A 16 -3.17 -4.97 -3.11
N ARG A 17 -2.32 -5.51 -3.96
CA ARG A 17 -1.10 -6.19 -3.54
C ARG A 17 0.06 -5.20 -3.53
N VAL A 18 0.76 -5.13 -2.41
CA VAL A 18 1.91 -4.26 -2.18
C VAL A 18 3.17 -5.11 -2.09
N GLU A 19 4.13 -4.82 -2.95
CA GLU A 19 5.38 -5.58 -3.05
C GLU A 19 6.58 -4.70 -2.68
N GLY A 20 7.57 -5.32 -2.05
CA GLY A 20 8.78 -4.65 -1.58
C GLY A 20 9.74 -5.64 -0.96
N ARG A 21 10.54 -5.17 0.01
CA ARG A 21 11.55 -5.98 0.69
C ARG A 21 10.96 -6.98 1.68
N ASP A 22 9.93 -6.58 2.42
CA ASP A 22 9.23 -7.47 3.35
C ASP A 22 8.19 -8.32 2.58
N PRO A 23 7.66 -9.41 3.18
CA PRO A 23 6.64 -10.24 2.54
C PRO A 23 5.48 -9.40 2.00
N ALA A 24 5.16 -9.59 0.73
CA ALA A 24 4.13 -8.83 0.05
C ALA A 24 2.78 -8.97 0.77
N GLN A 25 2.06 -7.86 0.85
CA GLN A 25 0.77 -7.78 1.54
C GLN A 25 -0.35 -7.52 0.56
N THR A 26 -1.47 -8.19 0.76
CA THR A 26 -2.70 -7.90 0.03
C THR A 26 -3.65 -7.19 0.98
N LEU A 27 -4.16 -6.05 0.53
CA LEU A 27 -5.16 -5.25 1.21
C LEU A 27 -6.46 -5.35 0.43
N SER A 28 -7.56 -5.62 1.11
CA SER A 28 -8.90 -5.52 0.53
C SER A 28 -9.28 -4.06 0.28
N ALA A 29 -10.28 -3.84 -0.58
CA ALA A 29 -10.87 -2.51 -0.80
C ALA A 29 -11.28 -1.80 0.51
N ALA A 30 -11.76 -2.56 1.50
CA ALA A 30 -12.18 -2.05 2.80
C ALA A 30 -10.99 -1.57 3.66
N GLU A 31 -9.82 -2.19 3.51
CA GLU A 31 -8.58 -1.80 4.19
C GLU A 31 -7.87 -0.62 3.52
N LEU A 32 -8.26 -0.23 2.30
CA LEU A 32 -7.73 0.95 1.60
C LEU A 32 -8.37 2.26 2.09
N ASP A 33 -8.40 2.44 3.40
CA ASP A 33 -8.96 3.63 4.04
C ASP A 33 -7.91 4.76 4.16
N ASN A 34 -8.25 5.80 4.92
CA ASN A 34 -7.35 6.94 5.16
C ASN A 34 -6.24 6.62 6.18
N GLN A 35 -6.30 5.47 6.85
CA GLN A 35 -5.34 5.05 7.86
C GLN A 35 -4.21 4.21 7.27
N VAL A 36 -4.38 3.68 6.06
CA VAL A 36 -3.30 3.06 5.27
C VAL A 36 -2.63 4.07 4.34
N ILE A 37 -1.31 4.23 4.53
CA ILE A 37 -0.49 5.21 3.84
C ILE A 37 0.74 4.58 3.19
N LEU A 38 1.20 5.25 2.13
CA LEU A 38 2.56 5.11 1.64
C LEU A 38 3.36 6.27 2.22
N ALA A 39 4.36 5.95 3.03
CA ALA A 39 5.20 6.92 3.71
C ALA A 39 6.63 6.87 3.17
N LEU A 40 7.28 8.02 3.06
CA LEU A 40 8.70 8.09 2.77
C LEU A 40 9.51 7.71 4.02
N THR A 41 10.53 6.89 3.82
CA THR A 41 11.48 6.52 4.87
C THR A 41 12.66 7.49 4.91
N LYS A 42 13.44 7.46 5.98
CA LYS A 42 14.70 8.22 6.11
C LYS A 42 15.77 7.82 5.07
N ARG A 43 15.58 6.71 4.35
CA ARG A 43 16.49 6.21 3.31
C ARG A 43 16.05 6.59 1.90
N ASN A 44 15.09 7.52 1.75
CA ASN A 44 14.46 7.87 0.47
C ASN A 44 13.79 6.69 -0.24
N THR A 45 13.25 5.74 0.53
CA THR A 45 12.41 4.65 0.00
C THR A 45 10.97 4.85 0.44
N VAL A 46 10.04 4.08 -0.14
CA VAL A 46 8.63 4.09 0.26
C VAL A 46 8.35 2.90 1.17
N LYS A 47 7.50 3.08 2.19
CA LYS A 47 6.96 1.98 3.00
C LYS A 47 5.43 2.02 3.02
N LEU A 48 4.82 0.85 3.07
CA LEU A 48 3.45 0.66 3.51
C LEU A 48 3.40 0.71 5.04
N ALA A 49 2.54 1.55 5.58
CA ALA A 49 2.27 1.63 7.01
C ALA A 49 0.82 2.08 7.24
N GLY A 50 0.30 1.88 8.44
CA GLY A 50 -0.98 2.44 8.82
C GLY A 50 -1.24 2.32 10.32
N ALA A 51 -2.15 3.15 10.84
CA ALA A 51 -2.51 3.12 12.26
C ALA A 51 -3.29 1.85 12.65
N GLN A 52 -4.04 1.28 11.70
CA GLN A 52 -4.79 0.01 11.85
C GLN A 52 -4.13 -1.16 11.13
N LEU A 53 -2.88 -0.99 10.70
CA LEU A 53 -2.11 -2.05 10.06
C LEU A 53 -1.03 -2.52 11.03
N ASP A 54 -1.16 -3.77 11.48
CA ASP A 54 -0.17 -4.41 12.34
C ASP A 54 1.24 -4.28 11.75
N ILE A 55 2.24 -4.12 12.62
CA ILE A 55 3.62 -3.83 12.20
C ILE A 55 4.22 -4.95 11.34
N GLU A 56 3.76 -6.19 11.56
CA GLU A 56 4.13 -7.37 10.78
C GLU A 56 3.60 -7.32 9.35
N ARG A 57 2.55 -6.52 9.10
CA ARG A 57 1.96 -6.29 7.78
C ARG A 57 2.54 -5.04 7.11
N TRP A 58 3.59 -4.44 7.65
CA TRP A 58 4.26 -3.33 6.96
C TRP A 58 5.18 -3.87 5.88
N VAL A 59 5.22 -3.16 4.75
CA VAL A 59 6.11 -3.47 3.63
C VAL A 59 7.08 -2.33 3.45
N ARG A 60 8.37 -2.54 3.72
CA ARG A 60 9.43 -1.56 3.48
C ARG A 60 9.98 -1.69 2.07
N ASP A 61 10.57 -0.59 1.61
CA ASP A 61 11.22 -0.50 0.31
C ASP A 61 10.26 -0.96 -0.80
N VAL A 62 9.04 -0.41 -0.78
CA VAL A 62 7.97 -0.72 -1.73
C VAL A 62 8.43 -0.41 -3.15
N THR A 63 8.31 -1.39 -4.03
CA THR A 63 8.71 -1.33 -5.44
C THR A 63 7.52 -1.37 -6.39
N ALA A 64 6.42 -2.01 -5.98
CA ALA A 64 5.23 -2.14 -6.81
C ALA A 64 3.93 -2.11 -6.01
N LEU A 65 2.90 -1.57 -6.66
CA LEU A 65 1.50 -1.62 -6.25
C LEU A 65 0.74 -2.30 -7.38
N VAL A 66 0.23 -3.50 -7.13
CA VAL A 66 -0.53 -4.29 -8.09
C VAL A 66 -2.00 -4.20 -7.72
N VAL A 67 -2.79 -3.53 -8.55
CA VAL A 67 -4.24 -3.45 -8.38
C VAL A 67 -4.88 -4.68 -8.99
N ASN A 68 -5.67 -5.38 -8.20
CA ASN A 68 -6.61 -6.38 -8.68
C ASN A 68 -8.01 -5.73 -8.67
N PRO A 69 -8.59 -5.50 -9.86
CA PRO A 69 -9.87 -4.84 -10.01
C PRO A 69 -11.05 -5.73 -9.67
#